data_AF-A0A921BAL5-F1
#
_entry.id   AF-A0A921BAL5-F1
#
_cell.length_a   1.000
_cell.length_b   1.000
_cell.length_c   1.000
_cell.angle_alpha   90.00
_cell.angle_beta   90.00
_cell.angle_gamma   90.00
#
_symmetry.space_group_name_H-M   'P 1'
#
loop_
_entity.id
_entity.type
_entity.pdbx_description
1 polymer ?
#
loop_
_entity_poly.entity_id
_entity_poly.type
_entity_poly.pdbx_seq_one_letter_code
_entity_poly.pdbx_strand_id
1 'polypeptide(L)' 'MKGEYGTTPAPVNTELQAKVLDGRDAITCRPADLLEPEFEKQRTTLLGLVKEEGSAW' A
#
# COMPACT_ATOMS: atom_id res chain seq x y z
N MET A 1 0.16 -6.70 12.83
CA MET A 1 -1.25 -6.97 12.44
C MET A 1 -2.00 -5.67 12.20
N LYS A 2 -1.62 -4.92 11.15
CA LYS A 2 -2.21 -3.59 10.88
C LYS A 2 -3.48 -3.62 10.01
N GLY A 3 -3.81 -4.77 9.42
CA GLY A 3 -4.96 -4.92 8.50
C GLY A 3 -4.66 -4.52 7.05
N GLU A 4 -3.42 -4.10 6.73
CA GLU A 4 -3.00 -3.63 5.39
C GLU A 4 -3.14 -4.69 4.27
N TYR A 5 -3.23 -5.97 4.63
CA TYR A 5 -3.36 -7.10 3.69
C TYR A 5 -4.72 -7.80 3.78
N GLY A 6 -5.70 -7.14 4.41
CA GLY A 6 -7.04 -7.68 4.65
C GLY A 6 -7.17 -8.44 5.97
N THR A 7 -8.33 -9.08 6.13
CA THR A 7 -8.72 -9.76 7.37
C THR A 7 -8.06 -11.13 7.47
N THR A 8 -7.41 -11.40 8.60
CA THR A 8 -6.89 -12.74 8.91
C THR A 8 -8.04 -13.70 9.27
N PRO A 9 -7.98 -14.99 8.88
CA PRO A 9 -9.05 -15.95 9.15
C PRO A 9 -9.21 -16.27 10.65
N ALA A 10 -8.17 -16.07 11.45
CA ALA A 10 -8.21 -16.20 12.90
C ALA A 10 -7.98 -14.84 13.59
N PRO A 11 -8.48 -14.65 14.84
CA PRO A 11 -8.22 -13.46 15.61
C PRO A 11 -6.72 -13.22 15.82
N VAL A 12 -6.34 -11.96 15.65
CA VAL A 12 -4.99 -11.48 15.86
C VAL A 12 -4.69 -11.37 17.36
N ASN A 13 -3.44 -11.62 17.77
CA ASN A 13 -3.03 -11.41 19.15
C ASN A 13 -3.04 -9.91 19.47
N THR A 14 -3.84 -9.50 20.45
CA THR A 14 -4.12 -8.09 20.77
C THR A 14 -2.92 -7.35 21.34
N GLU A 15 -2.08 -8.00 22.15
CA GLU A 15 -0.87 -7.39 22.71
C GLU A 15 0.18 -7.10 21.63
N LEU A 16 0.37 -8.04 20.71
CA LEU A 16 1.27 -7.86 19.57
C LEU A 16 0.70 -6.88 18.56
N GLN A 17 -0.62 -6.86 18.37
CA GLN A 17 -1.28 -5.90 17.51
C GLN A 17 -1.10 -4.48 18.04
N ALA A 18 -1.32 -4.22 19.33
CA ALA A 18 -1.11 -2.91 19.94
C ALA A 18 0.33 -2.39 19.80
N LYS A 19 1.33 -3.26 20.00
CA LYS A 19 2.74 -2.92 19.78
C LYS A 19 3.06 -2.52 18.34
N VAL A 20 2.45 -3.19 17.35
CA VAL A 20 2.69 -2.93 15.93
C VAL A 20 1.94 -1.70 15.43
N LEU A 21 0.78 -1.40 16.03
CA LEU A 21 -0.06 -0.27 15.68
C LEU A 21 0.52 1.06 16.18
N ASP A 22 1.28 1.06 17.26
CA ASP A 22 1.95 2.26 17.81
C ASP A 22 0.96 3.44 17.98
N GLY A 23 -0.20 3.13 18.58
CA GLY A 23 -1.28 4.09 18.81
C GLY A 23 -2.19 4.39 17.61
N ARG A 24 -1.99 3.76 16.45
CA ARG A 24 -2.87 3.89 15.28
C ARG A 24 -3.97 2.83 15.28
N ASP A 25 -5.10 3.12 14.61
CA ASP A 25 -6.16 2.14 14.43
C ASP A 25 -5.80 1.08 13.38
N ALA A 26 -6.29 -0.14 13.58
CA ALA A 26 -6.17 -1.20 12.59
C ALA A 26 -7.12 -0.94 11.41
N ILE A 27 -6.66 -1.24 10.20
CA ILE A 27 -7.48 -1.19 9.00
C ILE A 27 -8.48 -2.35 9.04
N THR A 28 -9.78 -2.02 8.93
CA THR A 28 -10.89 -2.99 8.95
C THR A 28 -11.69 -3.04 7.65
N CYS A 29 -11.46 -2.09 6.73
CA CYS A 29 -12.06 -2.08 5.40
C CYS A 29 -11.24 -2.89 4.39
N ARG A 30 -11.71 -2.96 3.14
CA ARG A 30 -10.90 -3.50 2.03
C ARG A 30 -9.75 -2.52 1.79
N PRO A 31 -8.47 -2.94 1.94
CA PRO A 31 -7.32 -2.01 1.89
C PRO A 31 -7.24 -1.18 0.61
N ALA A 32 -7.71 -1.73 -0.52
CA ALA A 32 -7.76 -1.03 -1.80
C ALA A 32 -8.67 0.21 -1.81
N ASP A 33 -9.62 0.33 -0.88
CA ASP A 33 -10.50 1.50 -0.76
C ASP A 33 -9.75 2.74 -0.24
N LEU A 34 -8.55 2.56 0.33
CA LEU A 34 -7.69 3.64 0.83
C LEU A 34 -6.63 4.06 -0.21
N LEU A 35 -6.56 3.39 -1.36
CA LEU A 35 -5.59 3.69 -2.40
C LEU A 35 -6.13 4.76 -3.36
N GLU A 36 -5.31 5.76 -3.66
CA GLU A 36 -5.61 6.74 -4.68
C GLU A 36 -5.40 6.14 -6.10
N PRO A 37 -6.14 6.59 -7.12
CA PRO A 37 -5.90 6.19 -8.50
C PRO A 37 -4.47 6.54 -8.95
N GLU A 38 -3.63 5.53 -9.17
CA GLU A 38 -2.20 5.73 -9.47
C GLU A 38 -1.81 5.50 -10.93
N PHE A 39 -2.72 4.95 -11.75
CA PHE A 39 -2.41 4.52 -13.11
C PHE A 39 -1.82 5.64 -13.98
N GLU A 40 -2.44 6.82 -13.98
CA GLU A 40 -2.00 7.96 -14.81
C GLU A 40 -0.64 8.51 -14.38
N LYS A 41 -0.40 8.55 -13.06
CA LYS A 41 0.87 8.95 -12.48
C LYS A 41 1.98 7.99 -12.90
N GLN A 42 1.75 6.69 -12.73
CA GLN A 42 2.71 5.64 -13.10
C GLN A 42 3.00 5.66 -14.61
N ARG A 43 1.96 5.79 -15.45
CA ARG A 43 2.07 5.93 -16.90
C ARG A 43 2.99 7.07 -17.29
N THR A 44 2.80 8.24 -16.67
CA THR A 44 3.60 9.44 -16.97
C THR A 44 5.06 9.26 -16.54
N THR A 45 5.31 8.70 -15.35
CA THR A 45 6.67 8.41 -14.87
C THR A 45 7.40 7.45 -15.81
N LEU A 46 6.72 6.38 -16.25
CA LEU A 46 7.31 5.40 -17.17
C LEU A 46 7.63 6.00 -18.54
N LEU A 47 6.72 6.80 -19.12
CA LEU A 47 6.97 7.49 -20.38
C LEU A 47 8.13 8.49 -20.27
N GLY A 48 8.29 9.15 -19.12
CA GLY A 48 9.43 10.00 -18.83
C GLY A 48 10.75 9.23 -18.86
N LEU A 49 10.82 8.09 -18.17
CA LEU A 49 12.01 7.22 -18.13
C LEU A 49 12.37 6.69 -19.52
N VAL A 50 11.38 6.24 -20.31
CA VAL A 50 11.62 5.76 -21.69
C VAL A 50 12.22 6.87 -22.56
N LYS A 51 11.80 8.12 -22.38
CA LYS A 51 12.36 9.25 -23.13
C LYS A 51 13.80 9.57 -22.71
N GLU A 52 14.14 9.36 -21.44
CA GLU A 52 15.47 9.61 -20.89
C GLU A 52 16.47 8.49 -21.24
N GLU A 53 16.09 7.22 -21.05
CA GLU A 53 16.94 6.07 -21.37
C GLU A 53 16.97 5.73 -22.87
N GLY A 54 15.88 5.96 -23.60
CA GLY A 54 15.83 5.80 -25.06
C GLY A 54 16.71 6.80 -25.82
N SER A 55 17.15 7.87 -25.16
CA SER A 55 18.15 8.83 -25.65
C SER A 55 19.59 8.38 -25.39
N ALA A 56 19.81 7.30 -24.63
CA ALA A 56 21.11 6.81 -24.22
C ALA A 56 21.62 5.59 -25.02
N TRP A 57 20.95 5.24 -26.13
CA TRP A 57 21.36 4.19 -27.08
C TRP A 57 21.85 4.76 -28.40
#